data_AF-A0A924U7Q9-F1
#
_entry.id   AF-A0A924U7Q9-F1
#
_cell.length_a   1.000
_cell.length_b   1.000
_cell.length_c   1.000
_cell.angle_alpha   90.00
_cell.angle_beta   90.00
_cell.angle_gamma   90.00
#
_symmetry.space_group_name_H-M   'P 1'
#
loop_
_entity.id
_entity.type
_entity.pdbx_description
1 polymer ?
#
loop_
_entity_poly.entity_id
_entity_poly.type
_entity_poly.pdbx_seq_one_letter_code
_entity_poly.pdbx_strand_id
1 'polypeptide(L)'
;RAEAFAVNLGGIFDLVNIVPIEGDSVRGNGDGQGFPGGITQSRKNDDLVGKHNVTSIALELPISCVVGEGNGVIGAWTTASLPKDRSLRVLPSYNNTQDTSGGFVQVSRLSNPLVNEVVIGLPDKDLFNAAKPTQDGALAKYVTNPTLPALLNLLFRDAVNTTLGTDIANLAPTNLPRTDLVAAFLTGFPGFNQQSTVTPSEMMRLNTAVPPTPRAKQNTFGVVAEDLAGYPNGRRPGDDTVDIALRVVMGALCYDLPLGAELGVAGAVEDQPSDNVNLGYCQPKDAAVGNVPFTDGAPIDASQLQNKFPYLNTPLPGAK
;
A
#
# COMPACT_ATOMS: atom_id res chain seq x y z
N ARG A 1 -12.87 -15.18 -5.94
CA ARG A 1 -11.79 -15.08 -6.94
C ARG A 1 -10.53 -15.68 -6.33
N ALA A 2 -9.54 -16.08 -7.13
CA ALA A 2 -8.22 -16.32 -6.55
C ALA A 2 -7.70 -14.99 -5.98
N GLU A 3 -7.09 -15.02 -4.80
CA GLU A 3 -6.48 -13.84 -4.19
C GLU A 3 -5.42 -13.24 -5.11
N ALA A 4 -5.33 -11.92 -5.14
CA ALA A 4 -4.39 -11.12 -5.91
C ALA A 4 -3.59 -10.12 -5.05
N PHE A 5 -3.83 -10.05 -3.75
CA PHE A 5 -2.94 -9.33 -2.83
C PHE A 5 -1.72 -10.20 -2.53
N ALA A 6 -0.59 -9.85 -3.14
CA ALA A 6 0.69 -10.52 -2.90
C ALA A 6 1.36 -9.93 -1.67
N VAL A 7 1.80 -10.80 -0.77
CA VAL A 7 2.46 -10.41 0.48
C VAL A 7 3.23 -11.58 1.09
N ASN A 8 4.39 -11.31 1.68
CA ASN A 8 5.13 -12.20 2.57
C ASN A 8 4.83 -11.83 4.04
N LEU A 9 3.77 -12.41 4.60
CA LEU A 9 3.23 -12.01 5.91
C LEU A 9 4.19 -12.34 7.04
N GLY A 10 4.62 -13.59 7.12
CA GLY A 10 5.52 -14.05 8.17
C GLY A 10 6.89 -13.37 8.08
N GLY A 11 7.37 -13.14 6.85
CA GLY A 11 8.65 -12.52 6.56
C GLY A 11 8.78 -11.11 7.09
N ILE A 12 7.80 -10.27 6.76
CA ILE A 12 7.85 -8.84 7.08
C ILE A 12 7.11 -8.51 8.37
N PHE A 13 5.94 -9.09 8.63
CA PHE A 13 5.01 -8.54 9.62
C PHE A 13 4.94 -9.29 10.95
N ASP A 14 5.38 -10.55 11.01
CA ASP A 14 5.33 -11.31 12.27
C ASP A 14 6.57 -11.11 13.15
N LEU A 15 7.78 -10.95 12.59
CA LEU A 15 9.02 -10.69 13.36
C LEU A 15 10.15 -9.99 12.57
N VAL A 16 9.90 -9.53 11.34
CA VAL A 16 10.94 -9.14 10.35
C VAL A 16 12.11 -10.15 10.35
N ASN A 17 11.89 -11.34 9.78
CA ASN A 17 12.88 -12.44 9.82
C ASN A 17 13.69 -12.60 8.52
N ILE A 18 13.63 -11.59 7.65
CA ILE A 18 14.37 -11.50 6.39
C ILE A 18 15.09 -10.15 6.29
N VAL A 19 16.08 -10.05 5.42
CA VAL A 19 16.65 -8.77 4.98
C VAL A 19 15.75 -8.26 3.84
N PRO A 20 14.90 -7.24 4.06
CA PRO A 20 13.84 -6.86 3.11
C PRO A 20 14.39 -5.97 1.99
N ILE A 21 15.51 -6.34 1.40
CA ILE A 21 16.20 -5.62 0.31
C ILE A 21 16.40 -6.60 -0.83
N GLU A 22 16.22 -6.13 -2.07
CA GLU A 22 16.46 -6.93 -3.27
C GLU A 22 17.83 -7.61 -3.23
N GLY A 23 17.81 -8.94 -3.24
CA GLY A 23 19.00 -9.80 -3.22
C GLY A 23 19.60 -10.03 -4.60
N ASP A 24 18.86 -9.76 -5.68
CA ASP A 24 19.32 -10.00 -7.05
C ASP A 24 19.84 -8.71 -7.72
N SER A 25 20.66 -8.84 -8.77
CA SER A 25 21.15 -7.69 -9.56
C SER A 25 20.00 -6.90 -10.21
N VAL A 26 18.95 -7.62 -10.61
CA VAL A 26 17.69 -7.11 -11.13
C VAL A 26 16.59 -8.00 -10.58
N ARG A 27 15.42 -7.40 -10.25
CA ARG A 27 14.24 -8.09 -9.74
C ARG A 27 13.96 -9.38 -10.53
N GLY A 28 14.03 -10.52 -9.83
CA GLY A 28 13.67 -11.83 -10.37
C GLY A 28 14.78 -12.57 -11.13
N ASN A 29 16.02 -12.05 -11.16
CA ASN A 29 17.14 -12.75 -11.79
C ASN A 29 17.57 -14.02 -11.01
N GLY A 30 17.33 -14.08 -9.70
CA GLY A 30 17.72 -15.19 -8.84
C GLY A 30 19.23 -15.43 -8.79
N ASP A 31 20.03 -14.38 -8.97
CA ASP A 31 21.48 -14.47 -9.07
C ASP A 31 22.21 -14.14 -7.75
N GLY A 32 21.50 -13.57 -6.76
CA GLY A 32 22.10 -13.17 -5.49
C GLY A 32 23.17 -12.08 -5.62
N GLN A 33 23.20 -11.34 -6.73
CA GLN A 33 24.20 -10.30 -7.02
C GLN A 33 23.74 -8.88 -6.65
N GLY A 34 22.62 -8.76 -5.94
CA GLY A 34 22.12 -7.51 -5.36
C GLY A 34 22.69 -7.27 -3.97
N PHE A 35 21.83 -6.95 -3.00
CA PHE A 35 22.26 -6.73 -1.62
C PHE A 35 22.75 -8.03 -0.97
N PRO A 36 23.93 -8.08 -0.33
CA PRO A 36 24.42 -9.27 0.35
C PRO A 36 23.45 -9.77 1.43
N GLY A 37 22.93 -10.99 1.25
CA GLY A 37 21.92 -11.57 2.16
C GLY A 37 20.50 -11.03 1.98
N GLY A 38 20.27 -10.19 0.96
CA GLY A 38 18.95 -9.73 0.55
C GLY A 38 18.06 -10.87 0.05
N ILE A 39 16.75 -10.60 0.01
CA ILE A 39 15.76 -11.58 -0.41
C ILE A 39 15.61 -11.59 -1.94
N THR A 40 15.63 -12.79 -2.53
CA THR A 40 15.27 -13.01 -3.93
C THR A 40 13.74 -12.96 -4.08
N GLN A 41 13.26 -12.14 -5.02
CA GLN A 41 11.84 -12.07 -5.32
C GLN A 41 11.34 -13.37 -5.97
N SER A 42 10.30 -13.95 -5.38
CA SER A 42 9.73 -15.21 -5.84
C SER A 42 8.28 -15.36 -5.44
N ARG A 43 7.47 -15.89 -6.36
CA ARG A 43 6.09 -16.30 -6.10
C ARG A 43 5.96 -17.32 -4.95
N LYS A 44 7.04 -18.00 -4.56
CA LYS A 44 7.06 -18.93 -3.42
C LYS A 44 7.02 -18.23 -2.06
N ASN A 45 7.42 -16.96 -2.01
CA ASN A 45 7.42 -16.15 -0.78
C ASN A 45 6.02 -15.56 -0.48
N ASP A 46 5.10 -15.63 -1.44
CA ASP A 46 3.74 -15.10 -1.31
C ASP A 46 2.88 -16.04 -0.45
N ASP A 47 2.29 -15.51 0.61
CA ASP A 47 1.47 -16.26 1.56
C ASP A 47 0.00 -16.41 1.14
N LEU A 48 -0.46 -15.65 0.15
CA LEU A 48 -1.87 -15.53 -0.18
C LEU A 48 -2.22 -16.02 -1.58
N VAL A 49 -1.55 -15.49 -2.60
CA VAL A 49 -1.90 -15.72 -4.00
C VAL A 49 -1.52 -17.15 -4.41
N GLY A 50 -2.42 -17.81 -5.13
CA GLY A 50 -2.27 -19.23 -5.49
C GLY A 50 -2.52 -20.20 -4.32
N LYS A 51 -2.80 -19.68 -3.11
CA LYS A 51 -3.11 -20.46 -1.91
C LYS A 51 -4.55 -20.25 -1.43
N HIS A 52 -5.08 -19.04 -1.57
CA HIS A 52 -6.39 -18.67 -1.05
C HIS A 52 -7.35 -18.13 -2.12
N ASN A 53 -8.65 -18.35 -1.87
CA ASN A 53 -9.74 -17.70 -2.58
C ASN A 53 -10.39 -16.65 -1.68
N VAL A 54 -10.87 -15.57 -2.28
CA VAL A 54 -11.65 -14.53 -1.61
C VAL A 54 -13.05 -14.38 -2.17
N THR A 55 -13.98 -13.97 -1.31
CA THR A 55 -15.27 -13.44 -1.74
C THR A 55 -15.05 -12.06 -2.32
N SER A 56 -15.59 -11.80 -3.52
CA SER A 56 -15.36 -10.54 -4.23
C SER A 56 -16.68 -9.87 -4.55
N ILE A 57 -16.75 -8.57 -4.23
CA ILE A 57 -17.76 -7.65 -4.77
C ILE A 57 -17.04 -6.81 -5.82
N ALA A 58 -17.49 -6.87 -7.07
CA ALA A 58 -16.90 -6.12 -8.17
C ALA A 58 -18.00 -5.36 -8.92
N LEU A 59 -17.75 -4.08 -9.22
CA LEU A 59 -18.67 -3.19 -9.92
C LEU A 59 -17.94 -2.51 -11.07
N GLU A 60 -18.59 -2.42 -12.23
CA GLU A 60 -18.16 -1.59 -13.36
C GLU A 60 -19.20 -0.47 -13.51
N LEU A 61 -18.77 0.77 -13.31
CA LEU A 61 -19.63 1.95 -13.24
C LEU A 61 -19.14 3.02 -14.20
N PRO A 62 -20.04 3.73 -14.90
CA PRO A 62 -19.65 4.93 -15.65
C PRO A 62 -19.05 5.98 -14.71
N ILE A 63 -17.94 6.62 -15.13
CA ILE A 63 -17.26 7.68 -14.35
C ILE A 63 -18.26 8.79 -13.98
N SER A 64 -19.14 9.16 -14.91
CA SER A 64 -20.18 10.19 -14.70
C SER A 64 -21.17 9.88 -13.57
N CYS A 65 -21.27 8.64 -13.11
CA CYS A 65 -22.14 8.26 -11.99
C CYS A 65 -21.47 8.37 -10.62
N VAL A 66 -20.13 8.47 -10.58
CA VAL A 66 -19.35 8.44 -9.33
C VAL A 66 -18.56 9.73 -9.09
N VAL A 67 -18.48 10.62 -10.09
CA VAL A 67 -17.93 11.96 -9.93
C VAL A 67 -19.02 12.97 -9.62
N GLY A 68 -18.75 13.88 -8.68
CA GLY A 68 -19.58 15.06 -8.41
C GLY A 68 -19.01 16.33 -9.05
N GLU A 69 -19.42 17.50 -8.55
CA GLU A 69 -18.98 18.83 -9.03
C GLU A 69 -17.59 19.26 -8.51
N GLY A 70 -16.85 18.35 -7.85
CA GLY A 70 -15.51 18.62 -7.32
C GLY A 70 -14.41 18.57 -8.40
N ASN A 71 -13.16 18.37 -7.98
CA ASN A 71 -12.01 18.28 -8.89
C ASN A 71 -11.84 16.90 -9.57
N GLY A 72 -12.89 16.09 -9.69
CA GLY A 72 -12.83 14.76 -10.31
C GLY A 72 -12.09 13.69 -9.51
N VAL A 73 -11.58 14.00 -8.31
CA VAL A 73 -10.97 13.03 -7.40
C VAL A 73 -12.03 12.43 -6.48
N ILE A 74 -12.17 11.11 -6.55
CA ILE A 74 -13.03 10.34 -5.65
C ILE A 74 -12.22 9.76 -4.49
N GLY A 75 -12.86 9.64 -3.32
CA GLY A 75 -12.31 8.93 -2.17
C GLY A 75 -13.22 7.76 -1.82
N ALA A 76 -12.63 6.58 -1.62
CA ALA A 76 -13.38 5.38 -1.24
C ALA A 76 -12.73 4.68 -0.04
N TRP A 77 -13.57 4.11 0.82
CA TRP A 77 -13.16 3.18 1.86
C TRP A 77 -14.18 2.06 1.95
N THR A 78 -13.75 0.90 2.43
CA THR A 78 -14.64 -0.25 2.63
C THR A 78 -14.80 -0.56 4.09
N THR A 79 -15.95 -1.10 4.47
CA THR A 79 -16.25 -1.48 5.85
C THR A 79 -16.90 -2.85 5.90
N ALA A 80 -16.63 -3.59 6.98
CA ALA A 80 -17.42 -4.76 7.36
C ALA A 80 -18.26 -4.39 8.59
N SER A 81 -19.52 -4.81 8.58
CA SER A 81 -20.45 -4.53 9.69
C SER A 81 -21.22 -5.77 10.11
N LEU A 82 -21.46 -5.90 11.42
CA LEU A 82 -22.25 -6.98 12.00
C LEU A 82 -23.51 -6.42 12.68
N PRO A 83 -24.61 -7.19 12.76
CA PRO A 83 -25.75 -6.81 13.58
C PRO A 83 -25.32 -6.59 15.03
N LYS A 84 -25.80 -5.51 15.64
CA LYS A 84 -25.42 -5.10 17.00
C LYS A 84 -25.77 -6.16 18.04
N ASP A 85 -26.96 -6.75 17.94
CA ASP A 85 -27.48 -7.65 18.95
C ASP A 85 -27.59 -9.09 18.41
N ARG A 86 -27.19 -10.06 19.22
CA ARG A 86 -27.35 -11.50 18.95
C ARG A 86 -27.88 -12.19 20.20
N SER A 87 -28.97 -12.95 20.06
CA SER A 87 -29.54 -13.75 21.15
C SER A 87 -29.74 -15.19 20.71
N LEU A 88 -29.38 -16.15 21.55
CA LEU A 88 -29.60 -17.56 21.27
C LEU A 88 -31.10 -17.89 21.28
N ARG A 89 -31.54 -18.70 20.31
CA ARG A 89 -32.93 -19.18 20.27
C ARG A 89 -33.12 -20.29 21.32
N VAL A 90 -34.21 -20.22 22.09
CA VAL A 90 -34.58 -21.26 23.07
C VAL A 90 -34.91 -22.59 22.37
N LEU A 91 -35.47 -22.51 21.15
CA LEU A 91 -35.77 -23.65 20.29
C LEU A 91 -35.00 -23.47 18.96
N PRO A 92 -33.70 -23.82 18.91
CA PRO A 92 -32.90 -23.67 17.70
C PRO A 92 -33.30 -24.71 16.64
N SER A 93 -33.09 -24.37 15.37
CA SER A 93 -33.16 -25.31 14.25
C SER A 93 -31.78 -25.50 13.65
N TYR A 94 -31.59 -26.57 12.87
CA TYR A 94 -30.32 -26.82 12.17
C TYR A 94 -29.85 -25.61 11.34
N ASN A 95 -30.77 -24.91 10.67
CA ASN A 95 -30.45 -23.76 9.81
C ASN A 95 -30.48 -22.41 10.54
N ASN A 96 -30.91 -22.36 11.81
CA ASN A 96 -31.03 -21.11 12.54
C ASN A 96 -30.96 -21.32 14.05
N THR A 97 -29.84 -20.91 14.65
CA THR A 97 -29.52 -21.10 16.08
C THR A 97 -29.63 -19.81 16.90
N GLN A 98 -29.78 -18.65 16.25
CA GLN A 98 -29.74 -17.34 16.92
C GLN A 98 -30.61 -16.30 16.20
N ASP A 99 -31.13 -15.35 16.97
CA ASP A 99 -31.77 -14.14 16.46
C ASP A 99 -30.79 -12.98 16.43
N THR A 100 -30.91 -12.14 15.39
CA THR A 100 -30.12 -10.91 15.26
C THR A 100 -31.05 -9.72 15.18
N SER A 101 -30.74 -8.65 15.92
CA SER A 101 -31.53 -7.41 15.91
C SER A 101 -30.64 -6.17 16.02
N GLY A 102 -31.27 -4.99 15.95
CA GLY A 102 -30.59 -3.70 16.02
C GLY A 102 -29.97 -3.27 14.69
N GLY A 103 -29.26 -2.14 14.72
CA GLY A 103 -28.52 -1.62 13.58
C GLY A 103 -27.23 -2.39 13.31
N PHE A 104 -26.62 -2.15 12.15
CA PHE A 104 -25.28 -2.63 11.84
C PHE A 104 -24.21 -1.78 12.54
N VAL A 105 -23.21 -2.44 13.10
CA VAL A 105 -22.03 -1.83 13.73
C VAL A 105 -20.81 -2.18 12.90
N GLN A 106 -20.04 -1.15 12.52
CA GLN A 106 -18.77 -1.34 11.84
C GLN A 106 -17.77 -2.02 12.77
N VAL A 107 -17.18 -3.11 12.29
CA VAL A 107 -16.21 -3.92 13.05
C VAL A 107 -14.85 -3.99 12.37
N SER A 108 -14.76 -3.52 11.13
CA SER A 108 -13.53 -3.41 10.37
C SER A 108 -13.70 -2.40 9.24
N ARG A 109 -12.59 -1.80 8.83
CA ARG A 109 -12.49 -1.03 7.60
C ARG A 109 -11.09 -1.11 7.01
N LEU A 110 -10.99 -0.83 5.73
CA LEU A 110 -9.71 -0.69 5.04
C LEU A 110 -9.91 0.06 3.71
N SER A 111 -8.91 0.85 3.31
CA SER A 111 -8.79 1.38 1.95
C SER A 111 -7.38 1.18 1.39
N ASN A 112 -6.39 1.82 2.00
CA ASN A 112 -4.97 1.69 1.68
C ASN A 112 -4.47 0.37 2.27
N PRO A 113 -3.82 -0.47 1.45
CA PRO A 113 -3.21 -1.69 1.95
C PRO A 113 -2.24 -1.39 3.10
N LEU A 114 -2.18 -2.32 4.07
CA LEU A 114 -1.26 -2.30 5.20
C LEU A 114 -1.49 -1.22 6.26
N VAL A 115 -2.42 -0.27 6.07
CA VAL A 115 -2.65 0.76 7.10
C VAL A 115 -3.16 0.13 8.39
N ASN A 116 -4.16 -0.74 8.32
CA ASN A 116 -4.69 -1.42 9.51
C ASN A 116 -3.70 -2.49 10.05
N GLU A 117 -2.94 -3.13 9.16
CA GLU A 117 -2.06 -4.23 9.51
C GLU A 117 -0.78 -3.72 10.19
N VAL A 118 -0.19 -2.65 9.68
CA VAL A 118 1.21 -2.23 9.96
C VAL A 118 1.30 -0.81 10.52
N VAL A 119 0.51 0.12 9.96
CA VAL A 119 0.62 1.54 10.35
C VAL A 119 -0.07 1.76 11.69
N ILE A 120 -1.31 1.30 11.84
CA ILE A 120 -2.06 1.42 13.08
C ILE A 120 -1.52 0.44 14.13
N GLY A 121 -1.10 1.00 15.28
CA GLY A 121 -0.61 0.20 16.39
C GLY A 121 -1.69 -0.64 17.04
N LEU A 122 -1.30 -1.84 17.52
CA LEU A 122 -2.18 -2.81 18.17
C LEU A 122 -3.17 -2.22 19.20
N PRO A 123 -2.79 -1.30 20.11
CA PRO A 123 -3.70 -0.76 21.11
C PRO A 123 -4.92 -0.02 20.53
N ASP A 124 -4.76 0.57 19.34
CA ASP A 124 -5.76 1.43 18.71
C ASP A 124 -6.36 0.79 17.45
N LYS A 125 -6.07 -0.49 17.14
CA LYS A 125 -6.62 -1.17 15.95
C LYS A 125 -8.13 -1.29 15.98
N ASP A 126 -8.72 -1.63 17.12
CA ASP A 126 -10.19 -1.70 17.25
C ASP A 126 -10.83 -0.31 17.13
N LEU A 127 -10.16 0.73 17.64
CA LEU A 127 -10.59 2.11 17.45
C LEU A 127 -10.56 2.49 15.96
N PHE A 128 -9.48 2.17 15.24
CA PHE A 128 -9.41 2.38 13.79
C PHE A 128 -10.53 1.63 13.06
N ASN A 129 -10.72 0.35 13.38
CA ASN A 129 -11.73 -0.51 12.77
C ASN A 129 -13.16 -0.02 13.00
N ALA A 130 -13.44 0.61 14.15
CA ALA A 130 -14.75 1.18 14.46
C ALA A 130 -14.95 2.63 13.95
N ALA A 131 -13.86 3.35 13.66
CA ALA A 131 -13.90 4.75 13.25
C ALA A 131 -14.33 4.94 11.79
N LYS A 132 -14.95 6.08 11.51
CA LYS A 132 -15.15 6.58 10.14
C LYS A 132 -13.98 7.47 9.71
N PRO A 133 -13.72 7.63 8.39
CA PRO A 133 -12.65 8.50 7.88
C PRO A 133 -12.62 9.92 8.48
N THR A 134 -13.78 10.49 8.82
CA THR A 134 -13.89 11.81 9.46
C THR A 134 -13.29 11.89 10.87
N GLN A 135 -12.91 10.75 11.46
CA GLN A 135 -12.36 10.63 12.81
C GLN A 135 -10.87 10.25 12.81
N ASP A 136 -10.25 10.10 11.64
CA ASP A 136 -8.89 9.57 11.49
C ASP A 136 -7.81 10.48 12.08
N GLY A 137 -8.13 11.74 12.34
CA GLY A 137 -7.26 12.66 13.09
C GLY A 137 -6.86 12.11 14.47
N ALA A 138 -7.70 11.29 15.11
CA ALA A 138 -7.37 10.64 16.40
C ALA A 138 -6.20 9.63 16.29
N LEU A 139 -5.93 9.13 15.07
CA LEU A 139 -4.97 8.07 14.78
C LEU A 139 -3.77 8.59 13.95
N ALA A 140 -3.75 9.89 13.62
CA ALA A 140 -2.73 10.52 12.77
C ALA A 140 -1.29 10.35 13.30
N LYS A 141 -1.11 10.10 14.61
CA LYS A 141 0.20 9.81 15.22
C LYS A 141 0.91 8.61 14.56
N TYR A 142 0.15 7.61 14.11
CA TYR A 142 0.69 6.39 13.50
C TYR A 142 1.26 6.64 12.10
N VAL A 143 0.66 7.55 11.35
CA VAL A 143 1.15 7.94 10.02
C VAL A 143 2.30 8.93 10.15
N THR A 144 2.18 9.90 11.06
CA THR A 144 3.20 10.95 11.24
C THR A 144 4.45 10.47 11.97
N ASN A 145 4.35 9.41 12.79
CA ASN A 145 5.45 8.82 13.55
C ASN A 145 5.37 7.29 13.47
N PRO A 146 5.66 6.70 12.30
CA PRO A 146 5.50 5.27 12.07
C PRO A 146 6.51 4.45 12.89
N THR A 147 6.08 3.32 13.43
CA THR A 147 6.92 2.44 14.24
C THR A 147 7.81 1.53 13.40
N LEU A 148 7.36 1.11 12.21
CA LEU A 148 8.09 0.14 11.38
C LEU A 148 9.53 0.61 11.03
N PRO A 149 9.78 1.85 10.54
CA PRO A 149 11.15 2.29 10.30
C PRO A 149 12.04 2.26 11.54
N ALA A 150 11.49 2.66 12.70
CA ALA A 150 12.22 2.64 13.97
C ALA A 150 12.59 1.21 14.39
N LEU A 151 11.70 0.24 14.18
CA LEU A 151 11.98 -1.18 14.43
C LEU A 151 13.06 -1.71 13.48
N LEU A 152 12.98 -1.41 12.18
CA LEU A 152 14.00 -1.82 11.22
C LEU A 152 15.38 -1.22 11.56
N ASN A 153 15.40 0.05 11.96
CA ASN A 153 16.62 0.69 12.43
C ASN A 153 17.22 -0.02 13.66
N LEU A 154 16.39 -0.33 14.65
CA LEU A 154 16.84 -1.02 15.87
C LEU A 154 17.38 -2.43 15.59
N LEU A 155 16.74 -3.17 14.68
CA LEU A 155 17.09 -4.56 14.39
C LEU A 155 18.30 -4.68 13.45
N PHE A 156 18.42 -3.81 12.45
CA PHE A 156 19.34 -4.04 11.32
C PHE A 156 20.49 -3.04 11.19
N ARG A 157 20.47 -1.88 11.85
CA ARG A 157 21.50 -0.85 11.61
C ARG A 157 22.92 -1.37 11.81
N ASP A 158 23.19 -2.00 12.94
CA ASP A 158 24.54 -2.47 13.28
C ASP A 158 24.97 -3.61 12.34
N ALA A 159 24.05 -4.49 11.96
CA ALA A 159 24.29 -5.57 11.00
C ALA A 159 24.61 -5.02 9.60
N VAL A 160 23.86 -4.01 9.13
CA VAL A 160 24.08 -3.33 7.84
C VAL A 160 25.44 -2.64 7.83
N ASN A 161 25.74 -1.86 8.87
CA ASN A 161 27.03 -1.16 8.98
C ASN A 161 28.21 -2.13 9.00
N THR A 162 28.08 -3.25 9.71
CA THR A 162 29.10 -4.30 9.73
C THR A 162 29.28 -4.95 8.35
N THR A 163 28.17 -5.29 7.68
CA THR A 163 28.18 -6.00 6.39
C THR A 163 28.74 -5.13 5.27
N LEU A 164 28.39 -3.83 5.25
CA LEU A 164 28.79 -2.91 4.20
C LEU A 164 30.07 -2.12 4.52
N GLY A 165 30.59 -2.19 5.75
CA GLY A 165 31.70 -1.35 6.20
C GLY A 165 31.33 0.14 6.22
N THR A 166 30.09 0.46 6.57
CA THR A 166 29.55 1.84 6.63
C THR A 166 29.35 2.32 8.06
N ASP A 167 29.05 3.60 8.22
CA ASP A 167 28.67 4.22 9.52
C ASP A 167 27.37 5.02 9.37
N ILE A 168 26.30 4.33 8.98
CA ILE A 168 24.97 4.93 8.85
C ILE A 168 24.41 5.15 10.26
N ALA A 169 24.16 6.42 10.61
CA ALA A 169 23.63 6.80 11.92
C ALA A 169 22.20 6.28 12.16
N ASN A 170 21.34 6.39 11.15
CA ASN A 170 19.94 5.95 11.18
C ASN A 170 19.54 5.34 9.83
N LEU A 171 18.99 4.12 9.84
CA LEU A 171 18.27 3.55 8.71
C LEU A 171 16.85 4.14 8.60
N ALA A 172 16.23 4.48 9.74
CA ALA A 172 14.90 5.08 9.75
C ALA A 172 14.96 6.53 9.23
N PRO A 173 13.97 6.97 8.44
CA PRO A 173 13.84 8.38 8.11
C PRO A 173 13.66 9.27 9.35
N THR A 174 14.30 10.44 9.34
CA THR A 174 14.33 11.40 10.44
C THR A 174 13.43 12.61 10.23
N ASN A 175 12.73 12.69 9.09
CA ASN A 175 11.76 13.75 8.77
C ASN A 175 10.44 13.60 9.56
N LEU A 176 10.52 13.70 10.89
CA LEU A 176 9.35 13.64 11.76
C LEU A 176 8.80 15.06 12.04
N PRO A 177 7.47 15.27 11.97
CA PRO A 177 6.45 14.33 11.52
C PRO A 177 6.51 14.03 10.01
N ARG A 178 6.22 12.78 9.62
CA ARG A 178 6.25 12.29 8.22
C ARG A 178 5.11 12.86 7.36
N THR A 179 5.28 14.08 6.87
CA THR A 179 4.31 14.76 5.99
C THR A 179 4.17 14.08 4.61
N ASP A 180 5.22 13.41 4.15
CA ASP A 180 5.21 12.54 2.97
C ASP A 180 4.25 11.36 3.13
N LEU A 181 4.21 10.73 4.31
CA LEU A 181 3.27 9.65 4.59
C LEU A 181 1.84 10.15 4.80
N VAL A 182 1.67 11.37 5.33
CA VAL A 182 0.36 12.03 5.37
C VAL A 182 -0.17 12.24 3.94
N ALA A 183 0.70 12.66 3.02
CA ALA A 183 0.34 12.77 1.61
C ALA A 183 -0.03 11.41 1.00
N ALA A 184 0.83 10.40 1.19
CA ALA A 184 0.66 9.08 0.60
C ALA A 184 -0.59 8.33 1.12
N PHE A 185 -0.88 8.40 2.42
CA PHE A 185 -1.94 7.58 3.04
C PHE A 185 -3.23 8.34 3.40
N LEU A 186 -3.19 9.67 3.58
CA LEU A 186 -4.32 10.41 4.17
C LEU A 186 -4.91 11.50 3.27
N THR A 187 -4.08 12.28 2.59
CA THR A 187 -4.56 13.46 1.84
C THR A 187 -4.57 13.28 0.33
N GLY A 188 -3.74 12.37 -0.20
CA GLY A 188 -3.32 12.42 -1.59
C GLY A 188 -2.30 13.54 -1.84
N PHE A 189 -1.65 13.48 -2.99
CA PHE A 189 -0.63 14.43 -3.43
C PHE A 189 -1.28 15.68 -4.05
N PRO A 190 -0.90 16.90 -3.61
CA PRO A 190 -1.36 18.14 -4.21
C PRO A 190 -1.13 18.17 -5.73
N GLY A 191 -2.10 18.70 -6.48
CA GLY A 191 -2.04 18.74 -7.95
C GLY A 191 -2.30 17.41 -8.66
N PHE A 192 -2.43 16.31 -7.92
CA PHE A 192 -2.62 14.98 -8.50
C PHE A 192 -3.89 14.27 -8.03
N ASN A 193 -3.86 13.56 -6.89
CA ASN A 193 -4.99 12.78 -6.37
C ASN A 193 -5.51 13.31 -5.02
N GLN A 194 -5.16 14.55 -4.66
CA GLN A 194 -5.74 15.25 -3.51
C GLN A 194 -7.11 15.86 -3.85
N GLN A 195 -8.08 15.72 -2.95
CA GLN A 195 -9.40 16.35 -3.10
C GLN A 195 -9.34 17.86 -2.83
N SER A 196 -10.23 18.64 -3.46
CA SER A 196 -10.30 20.10 -3.24
C SER A 196 -10.52 20.48 -1.77
N THR A 197 -11.34 19.72 -1.05
CA THR A 197 -11.49 19.85 0.41
C THR A 197 -10.65 18.76 1.07
N VAL A 198 -9.50 19.17 1.61
CA VAL A 198 -8.56 18.23 2.22
C VAL A 198 -9.00 17.91 3.64
N THR A 199 -9.41 16.66 3.86
CA THR A 199 -9.57 16.07 5.20
C THR A 199 -8.66 14.85 5.27
N PRO A 200 -7.53 14.92 6.01
CA PRO A 200 -6.63 13.78 6.15
C PRO A 200 -7.40 12.57 6.69
N SER A 201 -7.49 11.52 5.87
CA SER A 201 -8.28 10.34 6.19
C SER A 201 -7.82 9.15 5.36
N GLU A 202 -7.82 7.97 5.98
CA GLU A 202 -7.49 6.69 5.38
C GLU A 202 -8.60 6.33 4.38
N MET A 203 -8.43 6.80 3.16
CA MET A 203 -9.30 6.60 2.01
C MET A 203 -8.42 6.42 0.78
N MET A 204 -8.78 5.46 -0.08
CA MET A 204 -8.17 5.32 -1.39
C MET A 204 -8.62 6.48 -2.26
N ARG A 205 -7.68 7.21 -2.85
CA ARG A 205 -7.96 8.38 -3.71
C ARG A 205 -7.74 8.04 -5.17
N LEU A 206 -8.73 8.30 -6.02
CA LEU A 206 -8.62 8.10 -7.46
C LEU A 206 -8.96 9.40 -8.20
N ASN A 207 -7.98 9.97 -8.89
CA ASN A 207 -8.15 10.99 -9.90
C ASN A 207 -8.66 10.34 -11.19
N THR A 208 -9.94 10.56 -11.48
CA THR A 208 -10.62 9.96 -12.64
C THR A 208 -10.24 10.60 -13.99
N ALA A 209 -9.50 11.71 -13.99
CA ALA A 209 -8.97 12.32 -15.20
C ALA A 209 -7.72 11.59 -15.74
N VAL A 210 -7.08 10.75 -14.92
CA VAL A 210 -5.93 9.94 -15.34
C VAL A 210 -6.44 8.73 -16.15
N PRO A 211 -6.04 8.58 -17.43
CA PRO A 211 -6.48 7.45 -18.23
C PRO A 211 -5.90 6.13 -17.70
N PRO A 212 -6.63 5.01 -17.77
CA PRO A 212 -6.09 3.71 -17.38
C PRO A 212 -4.88 3.31 -18.23
N THR A 213 -3.78 2.93 -17.58
CA THR A 213 -2.61 2.34 -18.25
C THR A 213 -2.97 0.95 -18.80
N PRO A 214 -2.77 0.69 -20.11
CA PRO A 214 -3.00 -0.62 -20.69
C PRO A 214 -2.21 -1.70 -19.96
N ARG A 215 -2.81 -2.88 -19.71
CA ARG A 215 -2.20 -3.96 -18.90
C ARG A 215 -0.74 -4.27 -19.25
N ALA A 216 -0.40 -4.30 -20.53
CA ALA A 216 0.96 -4.62 -21.00
C ALA A 216 2.00 -3.52 -20.72
N LYS A 217 1.56 -2.32 -20.33
CA LYS A 217 2.39 -1.17 -19.98
C LYS A 217 2.33 -0.82 -18.49
N GLN A 218 1.58 -1.57 -17.69
CA GLN A 218 1.46 -1.29 -16.27
C GLN A 218 2.79 -1.56 -15.58
N ASN A 219 3.29 -0.58 -14.84
CA ASN A 219 4.41 -0.76 -13.93
C ASN A 219 3.87 -1.18 -12.56
N THR A 220 4.43 -2.26 -12.00
CA THR A 220 4.00 -2.78 -10.70
C THR A 220 4.20 -1.79 -9.54
N PHE A 221 5.12 -0.83 -9.69
CA PHE A 221 5.36 0.22 -8.69
C PHE A 221 4.46 1.46 -8.86
N GLY A 222 3.56 1.46 -9.85
CA GLY A 222 2.58 2.54 -10.02
C GLY A 222 3.23 3.92 -10.14
N VAL A 223 2.73 4.88 -9.36
CA VAL A 223 3.10 6.29 -9.46
C VAL A 223 4.60 6.52 -9.26
N VAL A 224 5.27 5.78 -8.37
CA VAL A 224 6.72 6.00 -8.13
C VAL A 224 7.61 5.46 -9.26
N ALA A 225 7.02 4.91 -10.31
CA ALA A 225 7.69 4.48 -11.53
C ALA A 225 6.93 4.98 -12.78
N GLU A 226 6.54 6.26 -12.77
CA GLU A 226 5.91 7.02 -13.87
C GLU A 226 4.50 6.54 -14.30
N ASP A 227 3.96 5.49 -13.69
CA ASP A 227 2.65 4.98 -14.03
C ASP A 227 1.55 5.61 -13.17
N LEU A 228 1.10 6.80 -13.56
CA LEU A 228 0.10 7.60 -12.84
C LEU A 228 -1.25 6.91 -12.62
N ALA A 229 -1.57 5.84 -13.36
CA ALA A 229 -2.81 5.08 -13.15
C ALA A 229 -2.68 4.00 -12.06
N GLY A 230 -1.48 3.80 -11.51
CA GLY A 230 -1.21 2.84 -10.43
C GLY A 230 -1.32 3.45 -9.04
N TYR A 231 -1.08 2.61 -8.04
CA TYR A 231 -1.08 3.02 -6.64
C TYR A 231 -0.12 4.19 -6.35
N PRO A 232 -0.53 5.22 -5.57
CA PRO A 232 -1.79 5.35 -4.82
C PRO A 232 -2.91 6.12 -5.53
N ASN A 233 -2.91 6.22 -6.86
CA ASN A 233 -4.05 6.74 -7.62
C ASN A 233 -5.11 5.66 -7.86
N GLY A 234 -5.80 5.26 -6.80
CA GLY A 234 -6.47 3.98 -6.73
C GLY A 234 -5.47 2.86 -6.48
N ARG A 235 -5.90 1.62 -6.69
CA ARG A 235 -5.03 0.44 -6.66
C ARG A 235 -5.48 -0.50 -7.76
N ARG A 236 -4.55 -0.89 -8.62
CA ARG A 236 -4.77 -1.95 -9.61
C ARG A 236 -4.38 -3.29 -8.96
N PRO A 237 -5.04 -4.41 -9.33
CA PRO A 237 -4.70 -5.70 -8.72
C PRO A 237 -3.24 -6.13 -8.95
N GLY A 238 -2.59 -5.64 -10.01
CA GLY A 238 -1.20 -5.94 -10.32
C GLY A 238 -0.17 -4.96 -9.74
N ASP A 239 -0.59 -3.98 -8.94
CA ASP A 239 0.35 -3.10 -8.23
C ASP A 239 0.93 -3.83 -7.02
N ASP A 240 2.25 -3.82 -6.88
CA ASP A 240 3.00 -4.41 -5.77
C ASP A 240 3.00 -3.44 -4.57
N THR A 241 1.83 -3.34 -3.94
CA THR A 241 1.59 -2.32 -2.91
C THR A 241 2.41 -2.51 -1.65
N VAL A 242 2.89 -3.73 -1.38
CA VAL A 242 3.77 -4.00 -0.22
C VAL A 242 5.15 -3.41 -0.48
N ASP A 243 5.76 -3.70 -1.62
CA ASP A 243 7.04 -3.11 -2.02
C ASP A 243 6.96 -1.56 -2.08
N ILE A 244 5.90 -1.02 -2.70
CA ILE A 244 5.69 0.45 -2.75
C ILE A 244 5.62 1.03 -1.34
N ALA A 245 4.79 0.45 -0.46
CA ALA A 245 4.60 0.95 0.89
C ALA A 245 5.89 0.86 1.71
N LEU A 246 6.63 -0.25 1.64
CA LEU A 246 7.91 -0.40 2.33
C LEU A 246 8.92 0.65 1.91
N ARG A 247 9.07 0.89 0.60
CA ARG A 247 9.98 1.93 0.07
C ARG A 247 9.58 3.33 0.51
N VAL A 248 8.29 3.67 0.41
CA VAL A 248 7.77 4.98 0.84
C VAL A 248 7.94 5.18 2.35
N VAL A 249 7.60 4.17 3.16
CA VAL A 249 7.79 4.19 4.63
C VAL A 249 9.28 4.32 5.00
N MET A 250 10.19 3.74 4.22
CA MET A 250 11.65 3.88 4.38
C MET A 250 12.25 5.14 3.73
N GLY A 251 11.43 6.02 3.16
CA GLY A 251 11.83 7.37 2.77
C GLY A 251 12.11 7.58 1.30
N ALA A 252 11.59 6.73 0.40
CA ALA A 252 11.71 6.94 -1.05
C ALA A 252 11.24 8.32 -1.52
N LEU A 253 10.24 8.90 -0.86
CA LEU A 253 9.72 10.24 -1.19
C LEU A 253 10.64 11.41 -0.76
N CYS A 254 11.77 11.11 -0.10
CA CYS A 254 12.81 12.10 0.20
C CYS A 254 13.85 12.23 -0.92
N TYR A 255 13.77 11.39 -1.94
CA TYR A 255 14.64 11.38 -3.11
C TYR A 255 13.87 11.89 -4.33
N ASP A 256 14.62 12.20 -5.39
CA ASP A 256 14.01 12.58 -6.66
C ASP A 256 13.29 11.37 -7.27
N LEU A 257 12.09 11.63 -7.76
CA LEU A 257 11.28 10.67 -8.51
C LEU A 257 11.16 11.17 -9.95
N PRO A 258 11.12 10.28 -10.94
CA PRO A 258 10.86 10.67 -12.32
C PRO A 258 9.37 10.97 -12.48
N LEU A 259 8.98 12.18 -12.11
CA LEU A 259 7.59 12.64 -12.11
C LEU A 259 7.46 14.09 -12.56
N GLY A 260 8.55 14.71 -13.01
CA GLY A 260 8.59 16.11 -13.37
C GLY A 260 7.64 16.40 -14.53
N ALA A 261 7.68 15.59 -15.59
CA ALA A 261 6.84 15.73 -16.75
C ALA A 261 5.37 15.48 -16.39
N GLU A 262 5.10 14.44 -15.60
CA GLU A 262 3.77 14.02 -15.15
C GLU A 262 3.10 15.07 -14.25
N LEU A 263 3.90 15.74 -13.41
CA LEU A 263 3.45 16.80 -12.50
C LEU A 263 3.45 18.19 -13.16
N GLY A 264 3.83 18.30 -14.44
CA GLY A 264 3.87 19.56 -15.17
C GLY A 264 4.95 20.53 -14.68
N VAL A 265 6.04 20.03 -14.11
CA VAL A 265 7.19 20.82 -13.69
C VAL A 265 7.81 21.50 -14.91
N ALA A 266 7.96 22.83 -14.85
CA ALA A 266 8.43 23.61 -15.99
C ALA A 266 9.83 23.17 -16.43
N GLY A 267 9.95 22.74 -17.69
CA GLY A 267 11.21 22.27 -18.27
C GLY A 267 11.55 20.81 -17.99
N ALA A 268 10.70 20.07 -17.27
CA ALA A 268 10.80 18.62 -17.19
C ALA A 268 10.45 17.98 -18.54
N VAL A 269 11.17 16.92 -18.87
CA VAL A 269 11.03 16.16 -20.12
C VAL A 269 11.08 14.70 -19.72
N GLU A 270 10.07 13.94 -20.12
CA GLU A 270 9.93 12.49 -19.87
C GLU A 270 11.24 11.75 -20.23
N ASP A 271 11.63 10.80 -19.39
CA ASP A 271 12.84 9.97 -19.54
C ASP A 271 14.17 10.77 -19.57
N GLN A 272 14.20 12.01 -19.08
CA GLN A 272 15.42 12.83 -18.99
C GLN A 272 15.79 13.15 -17.55
N PRO A 273 17.05 13.53 -17.26
CA PRO A 273 17.44 13.95 -15.91
C PRO A 273 16.60 15.09 -15.33
N SER A 274 16.03 15.95 -16.18
CA SER A 274 15.09 17.02 -15.81
C SER A 274 13.74 16.53 -15.28
N ASP A 275 13.43 15.25 -15.48
CA ASP A 275 12.22 14.60 -14.98
C ASP A 275 12.31 14.20 -13.50
N ASN A 276 13.53 14.05 -13.00
CA ASN A 276 13.78 13.69 -11.61
C ASN A 276 13.54 14.91 -10.73
N VAL A 277 12.46 14.85 -9.94
CA VAL A 277 12.03 15.95 -9.07
C VAL A 277 11.80 15.47 -7.65
N ASN A 278 12.28 16.24 -6.68
CA ASN A 278 11.93 16.08 -5.27
C ASN A 278 10.52 16.65 -5.03
N LEU A 279 9.64 15.87 -4.41
CA LEU A 279 8.27 16.30 -4.12
C LEU A 279 8.16 17.35 -2.99
N GLY A 280 9.27 17.69 -2.34
CA GLY A 280 9.38 18.76 -1.35
C GLY A 280 9.01 18.36 0.08
N TYR A 281 8.77 17.08 0.36
CA TYR A 281 8.40 16.62 1.72
C TYR A 281 9.59 16.42 2.65
N CYS A 282 10.75 16.07 2.10
CA CYS A 282 12.00 15.81 2.83
C CYS A 282 13.19 15.77 1.85
N GLN A 283 14.40 15.72 2.38
CA GLN A 283 15.64 15.68 1.62
C GLN A 283 16.34 14.32 1.77
N PRO A 284 17.24 13.93 0.86
CA PRO A 284 17.96 12.65 0.96
C PRO A 284 18.68 12.43 2.30
N LYS A 285 19.21 13.51 2.89
CA LYS A 285 19.84 13.48 4.23
C LYS A 285 18.90 13.05 5.36
N ASP A 286 17.59 13.17 5.16
CA ASP A 286 16.57 12.81 6.14
C ASP A 286 16.17 11.33 6.03
N ALA A 287 16.65 10.60 5.01
CA ALA A 287 16.36 9.19 4.82
C ALA A 287 17.56 8.48 4.18
N ALA A 288 18.58 8.13 4.96
CA ALA A 288 19.87 7.64 4.44
C ALA A 288 19.79 6.42 3.50
N VAL A 289 18.70 5.65 3.58
CA VAL A 289 18.45 4.44 2.77
C VAL A 289 17.17 4.55 1.93
N GLY A 290 16.66 5.77 1.67
CA GLY A 290 15.39 5.94 0.95
C GLY A 290 15.42 5.46 -0.50
N ASN A 291 16.61 5.35 -1.11
CA ASN A 291 16.81 4.80 -2.46
C ASN A 291 17.09 3.29 -2.48
N VAL A 292 17.11 2.62 -1.33
CA VAL A 292 17.32 1.17 -1.26
C VAL A 292 16.09 0.44 -1.81
N PRO A 293 16.26 -0.60 -2.64
CA PRO A 293 15.15 -1.35 -3.24
C PRO A 293 14.51 -2.30 -2.22
N PHE A 294 13.80 -1.73 -1.23
CA PHE A 294 13.07 -2.52 -0.25
C PHE A 294 12.01 -3.39 -0.92
N THR A 295 11.88 -4.63 -0.45
CA THR A 295 10.90 -5.60 -0.94
C THR A 295 10.55 -6.64 0.13
N ASP A 296 9.34 -7.19 0.05
CA ASP A 296 8.94 -8.35 0.85
C ASP A 296 9.29 -9.70 0.19
N GLY A 297 9.78 -9.64 -1.05
CA GLY A 297 10.14 -10.80 -1.85
C GLY A 297 8.96 -11.52 -2.50
N ALA A 298 7.72 -11.03 -2.40
CA ALA A 298 6.51 -11.63 -2.95
C ALA A 298 5.98 -10.84 -4.18
N PRO A 299 6.62 -10.95 -5.35
CA PRO A 299 6.31 -10.14 -6.52
C PRO A 299 4.92 -10.44 -7.09
N ILE A 300 4.22 -9.37 -7.47
CA ILE A 300 3.09 -9.44 -8.41
C ILE A 300 3.28 -8.47 -9.57
N ASP A 301 2.62 -8.76 -10.69
CA ASP A 301 2.49 -7.85 -11.82
C ASP A 301 1.19 -8.12 -12.58
N ALA A 302 0.83 -7.18 -13.45
CA ALA A 302 -0.41 -7.21 -14.21
C ALA A 302 -0.54 -8.38 -15.21
N SER A 303 0.58 -8.97 -15.66
CA SER A 303 0.57 -10.11 -16.59
C SER A 303 0.04 -11.39 -15.93
N GLN A 304 0.13 -11.47 -14.60
CA GLN A 304 -0.37 -12.59 -13.81
C GLN A 304 -1.90 -12.56 -13.62
N LEU A 305 -2.58 -11.53 -14.15
CA LEU A 305 -3.99 -11.24 -13.92
C LEU A 305 -4.80 -11.13 -15.23
N GLN A 306 -6.13 -11.16 -15.09
CA GLN A 306 -7.03 -11.10 -16.25
C GLN A 306 -7.06 -9.70 -16.88
N ASN A 307 -7.09 -9.63 -18.22
CA ASN A 307 -7.21 -8.36 -18.96
C ASN A 307 -8.66 -7.90 -19.19
N LYS A 308 -9.59 -8.34 -18.35
CA LYS A 308 -11.01 -7.99 -18.47
C LYS A 308 -11.64 -7.99 -17.10
N PHE A 309 -12.67 -7.18 -16.92
CA PHE A 309 -13.43 -7.12 -15.68
C PHE A 309 -13.83 -8.53 -15.18
N PRO A 310 -13.63 -8.85 -13.88
CA PRO A 310 -13.20 -7.96 -12.78
C PRO A 310 -11.68 -7.90 -12.58
N TYR A 311 -10.89 -8.24 -13.59
CA TYR A 311 -9.41 -8.18 -13.61
C TYR A 311 -8.72 -9.10 -12.59
N LEU A 312 -9.47 -10.04 -12.01
CA LEU A 312 -9.01 -11.04 -11.04
C LEU A 312 -9.12 -12.46 -11.61
N ASN A 313 -8.18 -13.32 -11.23
CA ASN A 313 -8.15 -14.70 -11.67
C ASN A 313 -9.38 -15.51 -11.20
N THR A 314 -9.69 -16.56 -11.96
CA THR A 314 -10.71 -17.53 -11.57
C THR A 314 -10.35 -18.18 -10.23
N PRO A 315 -11.34 -18.51 -9.37
CA PRO A 315 -11.08 -19.19 -8.12
C PRO A 315 -10.26 -20.48 -8.30
N LEU A 316 -9.40 -20.77 -7.34
CA LEU A 316 -8.66 -22.03 -7.23
C LEU A 316 -9.66 -23.19 -7.02
N PRO A 317 -9.57 -24.29 -7.79
CA PRO A 317 -10.43 -25.46 -7.59
C PRO A 317 -10.23 -26.10 -6.21
N GLY A 318 -11.32 -26.56 -5.60
CA GLY A 318 -11.25 -27.36 -4.37
C GLY A 318 -10.90 -26.59 -3.09
N ALA A 319 -10.67 -25.29 -3.17
CA ALA A 319 -10.55 -24.44 -1.99
C ALA A 319 -11.92 -24.31 -1.32
N LYS A 320 -12.02 -24.84 -0.09
CA LYS A 320 -13.12 -24.58 0.84
C LYS A 320 -12.83 -23.32 1.64
#